data_AF-A0A1C5QP60-F1
#
_entry.id   AF-A0A1C5QP60-F1
#
_cell.length_a   1.000
_cell.length_b   1.000
_cell.length_c   1.000
_cell.angle_alpha   90.00
_cell.angle_beta   90.00
_cell.angle_gamma   90.00
#
_symmetry.space_group_name_H-M   'P 1'
#
loop_
_entity.id
_entity.type
_entity.pdbx_description
1 polymer ?
#
loop_
_entity_poly.entity_id
_entity_poly.type
_entity_poly.pdbx_seq_one_letter_code
_entity_poly.pdbx_strand_id
1 'polypeptide(L)'
;MFFSCPAFYENWKPLLQKMSQIIRTLSIQFRLPFLSLQKELDEEVRRYGYSAITTDGVHLTRQGQQFLADRLYSCIAEHNYV
;
A
#
# COMPACT_ATOMS: atom_id res chain seq x y z
N MET A 1 -2.79 -0.24 -5.15
CA MET A 1 -3.32 -0.72 -3.86
C MET A 1 -4.75 -1.12 -4.13
N PHE A 2 -5.15 -2.37 -3.88
CA PHE A 2 -6.56 -2.76 -3.98
C PHE A 2 -6.98 -3.46 -2.71
N PHE A 3 -8.18 -3.13 -2.27
CA PHE A 3 -8.81 -3.69 -1.10
C PHE A 3 -9.86 -4.72 -1.52
N SER A 4 -10.20 -5.65 -0.62
CA SER A 4 -11.23 -6.67 -0.85
C SER A 4 -12.67 -6.15 -0.87
N CYS A 5 -12.85 -4.84 -0.94
CA CYS A 5 -14.15 -4.19 -0.94
C CYS A 5 -14.21 -3.24 -2.14
N PRO A 6 -15.09 -3.48 -3.13
CA PRO A 6 -16.01 -4.61 -3.22
C PRO A 6 -15.32 -5.97 -3.44
N ALA A 7 -16.03 -7.06 -3.11
CA ALA A 7 -15.48 -8.42 -3.09
C ALA A 7 -14.87 -8.89 -4.43
N PHE A 8 -15.33 -8.34 -5.58
CA PHE A 8 -14.80 -8.74 -6.88
C PHE A 8 -13.32 -8.36 -7.09
N TYR A 9 -12.77 -7.42 -6.32
CA TYR A 9 -11.35 -7.09 -6.35
C TYR A 9 -10.44 -8.20 -5.80
N GLU A 10 -10.99 -9.18 -5.09
CA GLU A 10 -10.23 -10.39 -4.73
C GLU A 10 -9.63 -11.08 -5.96
N ASN A 11 -10.36 -11.07 -7.08
CA ASN A 11 -9.91 -11.68 -8.33
C ASN A 11 -8.67 -10.96 -8.92
N TRP A 12 -8.40 -9.72 -8.50
CA TRP A 12 -7.28 -8.92 -9.00
C TRP A 12 -6.04 -9.08 -8.12
N LYS A 13 -6.16 -9.61 -6.90
CA LYS A 13 -5.03 -9.78 -5.97
C LYS A 13 -3.86 -10.57 -6.56
N PRO A 14 -4.06 -11.71 -7.27
CA PRO A 14 -2.93 -12.44 -7.85
C PRO A 14 -2.13 -11.60 -8.84
N LEU A 15 -2.81 -10.83 -9.69
CA LEU A 15 -2.16 -9.93 -10.66
C LEU A 15 -1.36 -8.83 -9.95
N LEU A 16 -1.95 -8.22 -8.92
CA LEU A 16 -1.32 -7.14 -8.15
C LEU A 16 -0.10 -7.62 -7.38
N GLN A 17 -0.18 -8.81 -6.79
CA GLN A 17 0.97 -9.44 -6.13
C GLN A 17 2.10 -9.70 -7.13
N LYS A 18 1.76 -10.18 -8.34
CA LYS A 18 2.74 -10.37 -9.42
C LYS A 18 3.39 -9.04 -9.83
N MET A 19 2.61 -7.98 -10.01
CA MET A 19 3.14 -6.64 -10.35
C MET A 19 4.05 -6.10 -9.24
N SER A 20 3.62 -6.19 -7.99
CA SER A 20 4.41 -5.78 -6.82
C SER A 20 5.74 -6.54 -6.74
N GLN A 21 5.72 -7.85 -6.99
CA GLN A 21 6.93 -8.67 -7.01
C GLN A 21 7.88 -8.27 -8.15
N ILE A 22 7.35 -7.93 -9.33
CA ILE A 22 8.17 -7.43 -10.45
C ILE A 22 8.86 -6.11 -10.05
N ILE A 23 8.11 -5.16 -9.47
CA ILE A 23 8.66 -3.88 -9.02
C ILE A 23 9.74 -4.10 -7.95
N ARG A 24 9.52 -5.00 -6.99
CA ARG A 24 10.51 -5.38 -5.98
C ARG A 24 11.77 -6.00 -6.59
N THR A 25 11.63 -6.89 -7.57
CA THR A 25 12.79 -7.48 -8.25
C THR A 25 13.61 -6.41 -8.96
N LEU A 26 12.95 -5.47 -9.65
CA LEU A 26 13.62 -4.35 -10.31
C LEU A 26 14.29 -3.43 -9.29
N SER A 27 13.65 -3.14 -8.17
CA SER A 27 14.24 -2.28 -7.14
C SER A 27 15.53 -2.90 -6.59
N ILE A 28 15.56 -4.22 -6.34
CA ILE A 28 16.76 -4.94 -5.91
C ILE A 28 17.84 -4.88 -7.00
N GLN A 29 17.48 -5.15 -8.25
CA GLN A 29 18.41 -5.14 -9.38
C GLN A 29 19.09 -3.77 -9.56
N PHE A 30 18.34 -2.68 -9.42
CA PHE A 30 18.82 -1.32 -9.59
C PHE A 30 19.25 -0.65 -8.27
N ARG A 31 19.28 -1.39 -7.15
CA ARG A 31 19.60 -0.88 -5.80
C ARG A 31 18.77 0.34 -5.39
N LEU A 32 17.49 0.32 -5.73
CA LEU A 32 16.50 1.32 -5.36
C LEU A 32 15.72 0.87 -4.12
N PRO A 33 15.32 1.80 -3.24
CA PRO A 33 14.40 1.52 -2.14
C PRO A 33 13.05 0.99 -2.69
N PHE A 34 12.42 0.10 -1.92
CA PHE A 34 11.08 -0.39 -2.22
C PHE A 34 10.24 -0.45 -0.96
N LEU A 35 9.12 0.25 -0.99
CA LEU A 35 8.14 0.30 0.09
C LEU A 35 6.86 -0.40 -0.35
N SER A 36 6.49 -1.47 0.35
CA SER A 36 5.21 -2.16 0.14
C SER A 36 4.21 -1.73 1.21
N LEU A 37 3.12 -1.09 0.80
CA LEU A 37 2.10 -0.54 1.70
C LEU A 37 0.87 -1.43 1.87
N GLN A 38 0.75 -2.51 1.09
CA GLN A 38 -0.50 -3.30 1.04
C GLN A 38 -0.86 -3.92 2.39
N LYS A 39 0.10 -4.59 3.04
CA LYS A 39 -0.14 -5.25 4.34
C LYS A 39 -0.52 -4.24 5.43
N GLU A 40 0.20 -3.14 5.47
CA GLU A 40 0.03 -2.05 6.43
C GLU A 40 -1.35 -1.39 6.28
N LEU A 41 -1.77 -1.05 5.06
CA LEU A 41 -3.11 -0.50 4.83
C LEU A 41 -4.23 -1.53 5.03
N ASP A 42 -3.98 -2.83 4.79
CA ASP A 42 -4.94 -3.89 5.14
C ASP A 42 -5.12 -4.00 6.67
N GLU A 43 -4.08 -3.71 7.47
CA GLU A 43 -4.17 -3.61 8.93
C GLU A 43 -5.01 -2.41 9.36
N GLU A 44 -4.82 -1.26 8.72
CA GLU A 44 -5.62 -0.06 8.95
C GLU A 44 -7.10 -0.28 8.62
N VAL A 45 -7.40 -0.98 7.52
CA VAL A 45 -8.77 -1.38 7.18
C VAL A 45 -9.35 -2.33 8.24
N ARG A 46 -8.58 -3.29 8.75
CA ARG A 46 -9.06 -4.16 9.86
C ARG A 46 -9.36 -3.36 11.13
N ARG A 47 -8.62 -2.27 11.36
CA ARG A 47 -8.75 -1.44 12.56
C ARG A 47 -9.87 -0.41 12.48
N TYR A 48 -10.02 0.26 11.34
CA TYR A 48 -10.93 1.41 11.18
C TYR A 48 -12.09 1.16 10.23
N GLY A 49 -12.08 0.03 9.50
CA GLY A 49 -13.06 -0.30 8.47
C GLY A 49 -12.73 0.30 7.10
N TYR A 50 -13.31 -0.27 6.04
CA TYR A 50 -13.04 0.16 4.66
C TYR A 50 -13.40 1.62 4.42
N SER A 51 -14.58 2.08 4.84
CA SER A 51 -15.06 3.45 4.58
C SER A 51 -14.20 4.53 5.23
N ALA A 52 -13.44 4.21 6.28
CA ALA A 52 -12.49 5.13 6.89
C ALA A 52 -11.20 5.25 6.07
N ILE A 53 -10.79 4.21 5.33
CA ILE A 53 -9.48 4.14 4.67
C ILE A 53 -9.59 4.32 3.15
N THR A 54 -10.64 3.81 2.53
CA THR A 54 -10.86 3.86 1.08
C THR A 54 -12.30 4.22 0.74
N THR A 55 -12.48 4.96 -0.36
CA THR A 55 -13.81 5.37 -0.83
C THR A 55 -14.49 4.27 -1.65
N ASP A 56 -13.72 3.45 -2.35
CA ASP A 56 -14.23 2.49 -3.34
C ASP A 56 -13.41 1.20 -3.46
N GLY A 57 -12.40 1.00 -2.61
CA GLY A 57 -11.49 -0.13 -2.69
C GLY A 57 -10.19 0.12 -3.45
N VAL A 58 -10.03 1.31 -4.03
CA VAL A 58 -8.85 1.71 -4.81
C VAL A 58 -8.33 3.06 -4.35
N HIS A 59 -9.23 4.05 -4.25
CA HIS A 59 -8.90 5.41 -3.85
C HIS A 59 -8.96 5.53 -2.32
N LEU A 60 -7.92 6.13 -1.74
CA LEU A 60 -7.84 6.36 -0.31
C LEU A 60 -8.68 7.58 0.09
N THR A 61 -9.27 7.52 1.29
CA THR A 61 -9.84 8.71 1.95
C THR A 61 -8.72 9.62 2.43
N ARG A 62 -9.07 10.79 3.00
CA ARG A 62 -8.11 11.65 3.69
C ARG A 62 -7.31 10.90 4.77
N GLN A 63 -7.98 10.07 5.57
CA GLN A 63 -7.32 9.30 6.62
C GLN A 63 -6.38 8.24 6.02
N GLY A 64 -6.81 7.52 4.97
CA GLY A 64 -5.94 6.58 4.27
C GLY A 64 -4.71 7.25 3.65
N GLN A 65 -4.87 8.45 3.08
CA GLN A 65 -3.75 9.25 2.56
C GLN A 65 -2.79 9.69 3.67
N GLN A 66 -3.31 10.10 4.83
CA GLN A 66 -2.48 10.49 5.98
C GLN A 66 -1.60 9.32 6.43
N PHE A 67 -2.17 8.11 6.54
CA PHE A 67 -1.40 6.91 6.87
C PHE A 67 -0.24 6.68 5.89
N LEU A 68 -0.51 6.79 4.58
CA LEU A 68 0.51 6.63 3.55
C LEU A 68 1.61 7.68 3.69
N ALA A 69 1.24 8.94 3.92
CA ALA A 69 2.19 10.03 4.09
C ALA A 69 3.07 9.83 5.32
N ASP A 70 2.48 9.46 6.46
CA ASP A 70 3.20 9.21 7.71
C ASP A 70 4.18 8.04 7.55
N ARG A 71 3.74 6.95 6.90
CA ARG A 71 4.60 5.80 6.67
C ARG A 71 5.80 6.13 5.78
N LEU A 72 5.56 6.85 4.69
CA LEU A 72 6.60 7.28 3.77
C LEU A 72 7.59 8.21 4.46
N TYR A 73 7.09 9.18 5.23
CA TYR A 73 7.92 10.10 6.00
C TYR A 73 8.82 9.35 6.98
N SER A 74 8.27 8.41 7.77
CA SER A 74 9.07 7.57 8.67
C SER A 74 10.14 6.78 7.93
N CYS A 75 9.82 6.18 6.77
CA CYS A 75 10.82 5.47 5.97
C CYS A 75 11.97 6.38 5.53
N ILE A 76 11.67 7.58 5.05
CA ILE A 76 12.68 8.54 4.58
C ILE A 76 13.55 9.02 5.75
N ALA A 77 12.92 9.35 6.87
CA ALA A 77 13.59 9.83 8.08
C ALA A 77 14.45 8.74 8.74
N GLU A 78 13.98 7.49 8.80
CA GLU A 78 14.71 6.36 9.41
C GLU A 78 15.92 5.91 8.58
N HIS A 79 15.87 6.08 7.26
CA HIS A 79 16.92 5.61 6.35
C HIS A 79 17.93 6.70 5.94
N ASN A 80 17.86 7.91 6.53
CA ASN A 80 18.74 9.05 6.22
C ASN A 80 18.89 9.31 4.71
N TYR A 81 17.78 9.32 3.96
CA TYR A 81 17.79 9.82 2.58
C TYR A 81 17.65 11.36 2.50
N VAL A 82 17.92 12.05 3.62
CA VAL A 82 17.97 13.51 3.78
C VAL A 82 19.37 13.92 4.18
#